data_AF-A0A1M5N8H3-F1
#
_entry.id   AF-A0A1M5N8H3-F1
#
_cell.length_a   1.000
_cell.length_b   1.000
_cell.length_c   1.000
_cell.angle_alpha   90.00
_cell.angle_beta   90.00
_cell.angle_gamma   90.00
#
_symmetry.space_group_name_H-M   'P 1'
#
loop_
_entity.id
_entity.type
_entity.pdbx_description
1 polymer ?
#
loop_
_entity_poly.entity_id
_entity_poly.type
_entity_poly.pdbx_seq_one_letter_code
_entity_poly.pdbx_strand_id
1 'polypeptide(L)'
;MFDKLGKAVGQLETGWLAPHERPILVRWPGHVLSTIGNSRHIPHVAQGPVPPTRAPQLRTELHPVVREGRFWNDEWVHDTAVWGWAYAQRPDHLAIRLADHCVAGRAASTLVLTTHRLAVVIETSLLGEPTPEPGDEPETGRGILGKALTLAKSFRSDEGGDDKASRSEAPVVATLWETPVNAIRGFRPLDKGRSVSVVEYLVIDFVDGSVLEFAAPHVSQDTQHIDKCFQRLSSPDPTAPPIQPR
;
A
#
# COMPACT_ATOMS: atom_id res chain seq x y z
N MET A 1 -1.71 17.96 -5.34
CA MET A 1 -1.52 16.51 -5.55
C MET A 1 -0.13 16.19 -6.09
N PHE A 2 0.36 16.93 -7.09
CA PHE A 2 1.71 16.79 -7.65
C PHE A 2 2.86 16.91 -6.61
N ASP A 3 2.77 17.84 -5.66
CA ASP A 3 3.78 17.96 -4.59
C ASP A 3 3.89 16.72 -3.68
N LYS A 4 2.77 16.03 -3.43
CA LYS A 4 2.77 14.79 -2.63
C LYS A 4 3.44 13.66 -3.40
N LEU A 5 3.22 13.57 -4.71
CA LEU A 5 3.83 12.56 -5.58
C LEU A 5 5.35 12.76 -5.68
N GLY A 6 5.80 13.99 -5.96
CA GLY A 6 7.24 14.29 -6.05
C GLY A 6 7.97 14.03 -4.73
N LYS A 7 7.36 14.39 -3.59
CA LYS A 7 7.90 14.09 -2.26
C LYS A 7 7.96 12.58 -1.99
N ALA A 8 6.89 11.84 -2.28
CA ALA A 8 6.84 10.39 -2.07
C ALA A 8 7.87 9.66 -2.94
N VAL A 9 7.99 10.02 -4.22
CA VAL A 9 9.00 9.45 -5.11
C VAL A 9 10.42 9.76 -4.61
N GLY A 10 10.70 11.01 -4.24
CA GLY A 10 12.01 11.37 -3.67
C GLY A 10 12.34 10.61 -2.39
N GLN A 11 11.36 10.37 -1.52
CA GLN A 11 11.54 9.55 -0.31
C GLN A 11 11.90 8.09 -0.65
N LEU A 12 11.19 7.48 -1.61
CA LEU A 12 11.48 6.12 -2.05
C LEU A 12 12.89 6.00 -2.64
N GLU A 13 13.31 6.98 -3.45
CA GLU A 13 14.64 7.05 -4.07
C GLU A 13 15.77 7.25 -3.06
N THR A 14 15.51 7.91 -1.93
CA THR A 14 16.55 8.19 -0.92
C THR A 14 16.97 6.98 -0.08
N GLY A 15 16.29 5.83 -0.17
CA GLY A 15 16.76 4.64 0.54
C GLY A 15 15.86 3.41 0.58
N TRP A 16 14.67 3.42 -0.04
CA TRP A 16 13.80 2.23 -0.07
C TRP A 16 13.97 1.40 -1.35
N LEU A 17 14.23 2.07 -2.48
CA LEU A 17 14.46 1.41 -3.76
C LEU A 17 15.86 0.77 -3.82
N ALA A 18 15.93 -0.48 -4.28
CA ALA A 18 17.21 -1.12 -4.56
C ALA A 18 17.95 -0.41 -5.71
N PRO A 19 19.29 -0.56 -5.81
CA PRO A 19 20.02 -0.15 -7.00
C PRO A 19 19.36 -0.74 -8.26
N HIS A 20 19.04 0.12 -9.24
CA HIS A 20 18.33 -0.21 -10.49
C HIS A 20 16.82 -0.50 -10.37
N GLU A 21 16.25 -0.47 -9.17
CA GLU A 21 14.81 -0.42 -9.00
C GLU A 21 14.30 0.98 -9.38
N ARG A 22 13.16 1.04 -10.07
CA ARG A 22 12.53 2.29 -10.50
C ARG A 22 11.06 2.29 -10.12
N PRO A 23 10.53 3.39 -9.57
CA PRO A 23 9.10 3.49 -9.29
C PRO A 23 8.34 3.66 -10.61
N ILE A 24 7.20 2.97 -10.73
CA ILE A 24 6.30 3.03 -11.88
C ILE A 24 4.99 3.69 -11.49
N LEU A 25 4.41 3.29 -10.34
CA LEU A 25 3.13 3.79 -9.85
C LEU A 25 3.20 4.03 -8.35
N VAL A 26 2.65 5.14 -7.89
CA VAL A 26 2.50 5.46 -6.46
C VAL A 26 1.06 5.91 -6.20
N ARG A 27 0.38 5.32 -5.21
CA ARG A 27 -1.00 5.63 -4.83
C ARG A 27 -1.15 5.66 -3.31
N TRP A 28 -2.16 6.37 -2.83
CA TRP A 28 -2.47 6.51 -1.41
C TRP A 28 -3.83 5.87 -1.13
N PRO A 29 -3.86 4.64 -0.58
CA PRO A 29 -5.09 3.97 -0.26
C PRO A 29 -6.00 4.75 0.69
N GLY A 30 -7.29 4.72 0.40
CA GLY A 30 -8.40 5.10 1.29
C GLY A 30 -9.05 3.85 1.87
N HIS A 31 -10.38 3.85 2.02
CA HIS A 31 -11.09 2.63 2.46
C HIS A 31 -10.99 1.56 1.39
N VAL A 32 -10.55 0.36 1.80
CA VAL A 32 -10.57 -0.84 0.95
C VAL A 32 -11.79 -1.65 1.32
N LEU A 33 -12.52 -2.14 0.32
CA LEU A 33 -13.60 -3.11 0.45
C LEU A 33 -13.09 -4.49 0.00
N SER A 34 -13.77 -5.56 0.38
CA SER A 34 -13.40 -6.87 -0.16
C SER A 34 -14.55 -7.84 -0.33
N THR A 35 -14.37 -8.77 -1.27
CA THR A 35 -15.17 -9.99 -1.41
C THR A 35 -14.26 -11.20 -1.29
N ILE A 36 -14.53 -12.07 -0.33
CA ILE A 36 -13.78 -13.30 -0.08
C ILE A 36 -14.74 -14.48 -0.17
N GLY A 37 -14.58 -15.30 -1.20
CA GLY A 37 -15.58 -16.31 -1.57
C GLY A 37 -16.92 -15.62 -1.85
N ASN A 38 -17.93 -15.93 -1.02
CA ASN A 38 -19.28 -15.35 -1.14
C ASN A 38 -19.56 -14.22 -0.13
N SER A 39 -18.57 -13.82 0.67
CA SER A 39 -18.73 -12.85 1.75
C SER A 39 -18.18 -11.49 1.35
N ARG A 40 -18.98 -10.43 1.58
CA ARG A 40 -18.54 -9.04 1.43
C ARG A 40 -18.11 -8.48 2.78
N HIS A 41 -16.98 -7.77 2.82
CA HIS A 41 -16.47 -7.09 4.01
C HIS A 41 -16.36 -5.60 3.68
N ILE A 42 -17.18 -4.79 4.37
CA ILE A 42 -17.32 -3.36 4.13
C ILE A 42 -17.39 -2.62 5.48
N PRO A 43 -16.35 -1.86 5.88
CA PRO A 43 -15.02 -1.84 5.26
C PRO A 43 -14.33 -3.22 5.35
N HIS A 44 -13.28 -3.42 4.56
CA HIS A 44 -12.40 -4.56 4.75
C HIS A 44 -11.74 -4.49 6.15
N VAL A 45 -11.64 -5.64 6.81
CA VAL A 45 -10.91 -5.83 8.06
C VAL A 45 -9.84 -6.87 7.77
N ALA A 46 -8.62 -6.65 8.28
CA ALA A 46 -7.51 -7.54 8.03
C ALA A 46 -7.87 -9.00 8.38
N GLN A 47 -7.65 -9.92 7.45
CA GLN A 47 -8.01 -11.33 7.58
C GLN A 47 -6.85 -12.21 8.05
N GLY A 48 -5.61 -11.78 7.80
CA GLY A 48 -4.42 -12.43 8.34
C GLY A 48 -3.54 -11.48 9.15
N PRO A 49 -2.36 -11.94 9.59
CA PRO A 49 -1.49 -11.14 10.43
C PRO A 49 -1.01 -9.90 9.67
N VAL A 50 -1.01 -8.78 10.37
CA VAL A 50 -0.45 -7.49 9.94
C VAL A 50 0.40 -6.92 11.07
N PRO A 51 1.48 -6.19 10.76
CA PRO A 51 2.26 -5.52 11.79
C PRO A 51 1.43 -4.42 12.47
N PRO A 52 1.65 -4.18 13.78
CA PRO A 52 1.00 -3.08 14.49
C PRO A 52 1.52 -1.74 13.95
N THR A 53 0.61 -0.78 13.81
CA THR A 53 0.95 0.58 13.38
C THR A 53 0.25 1.63 14.24
N ARG A 54 0.87 2.80 14.30
CA ARG A 54 0.33 4.04 14.86
C ARG A 54 -0.21 4.95 13.77
N ALA A 55 -0.52 4.40 12.61
CA ALA A 55 -0.93 5.19 11.48
C ALA A 55 -2.24 5.96 11.78
N PRO A 56 -2.34 7.23 11.35
CA PRO A 56 -3.54 8.02 11.56
C PRO A 56 -4.75 7.38 10.87
N GLN A 57 -5.92 7.55 11.48
CA GLN A 57 -7.18 7.09 10.91
C GLN A 57 -7.47 7.79 9.57
N LEU A 58 -8.20 7.10 8.71
CA LEU A 58 -8.76 7.70 7.49
C LEU A 58 -9.74 8.82 7.90
N ARG A 59 -9.56 10.01 7.33
CA ARG A 59 -10.37 11.19 7.68
C ARG A 59 -11.78 11.13 7.10
N THR A 60 -11.91 10.56 5.90
CA THR A 60 -13.20 10.44 5.22
C THR A 60 -13.85 9.15 5.65
N GLU A 61 -15.07 9.23 6.17
CA GLU A 61 -15.87 8.05 6.49
C GLU A 61 -16.59 7.52 5.25
N LEU A 62 -16.80 6.20 5.20
CA LEU A 62 -17.68 5.59 4.20
C LEU A 62 -19.10 6.13 4.36
N HIS A 63 -19.74 6.45 3.24
CA HIS A 63 -21.15 6.80 3.22
C HIS A 63 -21.97 5.64 3.81
N PRO A 64 -22.98 5.91 4.68
CA PRO A 64 -23.72 4.86 5.38
C PRO A 64 -24.34 3.81 4.44
N VAL A 65 -24.83 4.23 3.28
CA VAL A 65 -25.37 3.33 2.24
C VAL A 65 -24.32 2.31 1.77
N VAL A 66 -23.07 2.73 1.57
CA VAL A 66 -21.98 1.84 1.19
C VAL A 66 -21.59 0.97 2.36
N ARG A 67 -21.30 1.58 3.51
CA ARG A 67 -20.89 0.89 4.75
C ARG A 67 -21.86 -0.23 5.14
N GLU A 68 -23.16 -0.02 4.95
CA GLU A 68 -24.21 -0.98 5.31
C GLU A 68 -24.59 -1.92 4.15
N GLY A 69 -23.85 -1.89 3.03
CA GLY A 69 -24.04 -2.79 1.89
C GLY A 69 -25.33 -2.55 1.10
N ARG A 70 -25.97 -1.38 1.24
CA ARG A 70 -27.27 -1.02 0.63
C ARG A 70 -27.13 -0.39 -0.76
N PHE A 71 -26.36 -1.01 -1.63
CA PHE A 71 -26.16 -0.54 -3.00
C PHE A 71 -26.33 -1.68 -3.98
N TRP A 72 -26.64 -1.34 -5.22
CA TRP A 72 -26.78 -2.30 -6.31
C TRP A 72 -25.50 -2.35 -7.14
N ASN A 73 -25.02 -3.56 -7.42
CA ASN A 73 -23.84 -3.80 -8.25
C ASN A 73 -22.64 -2.92 -7.84
N ASP A 74 -22.27 -1.95 -8.69
CA ASP A 74 -21.13 -1.07 -8.56
C ASP A 74 -21.47 0.37 -8.14
N GLU A 75 -22.69 0.65 -7.68
CA GLU A 75 -23.09 1.99 -7.20
C GLU A 75 -22.18 2.55 -6.08
N TRP A 76 -21.50 1.67 -5.35
CA TRP A 76 -20.52 2.03 -4.32
C TRP A 76 -19.36 2.89 -4.85
N VAL A 77 -19.05 2.84 -6.16
CA VAL A 77 -17.95 3.62 -6.75
C VAL A 77 -18.15 5.12 -6.68
N HIS A 78 -19.38 5.56 -6.41
CA HIS A 78 -19.72 6.97 -6.24
C HIS A 78 -19.42 7.50 -4.82
N ASP A 79 -19.09 6.63 -3.87
CA ASP A 79 -18.58 7.03 -2.56
C ASP A 79 -17.08 7.32 -2.64
N THR A 80 -16.72 8.61 -2.59
CA THR A 80 -15.33 9.08 -2.69
C THR A 80 -14.43 8.63 -1.52
N ALA A 81 -15.00 8.09 -0.44
CA ALA A 81 -14.23 7.49 0.64
C ALA A 81 -13.69 6.10 0.27
N VAL A 82 -14.35 5.39 -0.66
CA VAL A 82 -13.89 4.10 -1.18
C VAL A 82 -12.73 4.33 -2.14
N TRP A 83 -11.60 3.71 -1.84
CA TRP A 83 -10.45 3.72 -2.73
C TRP A 83 -10.41 2.52 -3.65
N GLY A 84 -10.77 1.33 -3.14
CA GLY A 84 -10.69 0.12 -3.95
C GLY A 84 -11.43 -1.07 -3.35
N TRP A 85 -11.51 -2.13 -4.14
CA TRP A 85 -12.16 -3.38 -3.80
C TRP A 85 -11.27 -4.56 -4.18
N ALA A 86 -10.97 -5.42 -3.20
CA ALA A 86 -10.22 -6.65 -3.38
C ALA A 86 -11.15 -7.86 -3.53
N TYR A 87 -10.93 -8.71 -4.53
CA TYR A 87 -11.71 -9.91 -4.78
C TYR A 87 -10.80 -11.13 -4.71
N ALA A 88 -11.21 -12.15 -3.96
CA ALA A 88 -10.50 -13.42 -3.88
C ALA A 88 -11.43 -14.56 -3.47
N GLN A 89 -10.97 -15.79 -3.65
CA GLN A 89 -11.66 -16.98 -3.13
C GLN A 89 -11.26 -17.30 -1.69
N ARG A 90 -10.08 -16.87 -1.25
CA ARG A 90 -9.51 -17.19 0.06
C ARG A 90 -8.78 -15.99 0.67
N PRO A 91 -8.69 -15.91 2.01
CA PRO A 91 -8.05 -14.78 2.69
C PRO A 91 -6.53 -14.71 2.51
N ASP A 92 -5.88 -15.81 2.13
CA ASP A 92 -4.43 -15.87 1.89
C ASP A 92 -4.02 -15.44 0.47
N HIS A 93 -4.97 -15.12 -0.41
CA HIS A 93 -4.67 -14.61 -1.74
C HIS A 93 -4.10 -13.17 -1.72
N LEU A 94 -3.28 -12.85 -2.70
CA LEU A 94 -2.46 -11.65 -2.77
C LEU A 94 -3.27 -10.36 -2.70
N ALA A 95 -4.42 -10.25 -3.38
CA ALA A 95 -5.24 -9.05 -3.29
C ALA A 95 -5.76 -8.77 -1.87
N ILE A 96 -6.09 -9.83 -1.12
CA ILE A 96 -6.54 -9.71 0.28
C ILE A 96 -5.37 -9.39 1.18
N ARG A 97 -4.22 -10.05 1.01
CA ARG A 97 -3.01 -9.72 1.78
C ARG A 97 -2.56 -8.29 1.52
N LEU A 98 -2.67 -7.77 0.31
CA LEU A 98 -2.44 -6.36 0.02
C LEU A 98 -3.46 -5.47 0.78
N ALA A 99 -4.75 -5.79 0.70
CA ALA A 99 -5.81 -5.06 1.39
C ALA A 99 -5.63 -5.02 2.92
N ASP A 100 -5.25 -6.15 3.53
CA ASP A 100 -4.93 -6.25 4.96
C ASP A 100 -3.90 -5.17 5.36
N HIS A 101 -2.83 -5.02 4.55
CA HIS A 101 -1.74 -4.10 4.86
C HIS A 101 -2.04 -2.64 4.50
N CYS A 102 -2.92 -2.38 3.52
CA CYS A 102 -3.50 -1.06 3.33
C CYS A 102 -4.31 -0.62 4.57
N VAL A 103 -5.15 -1.50 5.10
CA VAL A 103 -5.93 -1.23 6.32
C VAL A 103 -5.03 -1.06 7.53
N ALA A 104 -3.96 -1.86 7.65
CA ALA A 104 -2.98 -1.69 8.73
C ALA A 104 -2.24 -0.35 8.65
N GLY A 105 -1.84 0.09 7.45
CA GLY A 105 -1.17 1.37 7.23
C GLY A 105 -2.10 2.59 7.23
N ARG A 106 -3.42 2.39 7.18
CA ARG A 106 -4.47 3.43 7.22
C ARG A 106 -4.14 4.62 6.30
N ALA A 107 -4.33 5.86 6.78
CA ALA A 107 -4.09 7.08 6.01
C ALA A 107 -2.60 7.35 5.70
N ALA A 108 -1.67 6.57 6.27
CA ALA A 108 -0.25 6.65 5.96
C ALA A 108 0.22 5.59 4.95
N SER A 109 -0.64 4.65 4.59
CA SER A 109 -0.31 3.63 3.60
C SER A 109 -0.02 4.27 2.24
N THR A 110 0.99 3.74 1.57
CA THR A 110 1.32 4.08 0.19
C THR A 110 1.50 2.79 -0.59
N LEU A 111 0.74 2.63 -1.68
CA LEU A 111 0.92 1.54 -2.64
C LEU A 111 1.97 1.97 -3.66
N VAL A 112 3.00 1.14 -3.84
CA VAL A 112 4.12 1.39 -4.75
C VAL A 112 4.31 0.21 -5.68
N LEU A 113 4.20 0.45 -6.99
CA LEU A 113 4.65 -0.47 -8.02
C LEU A 113 6.03 -0.03 -8.50
N THR A 114 6.96 -0.97 -8.58
CA THR A 114 8.29 -0.76 -9.14
C THR A 114 8.54 -1.72 -10.29
N THR A 115 9.70 -1.60 -10.93
CA THR A 115 10.21 -2.56 -11.91
C THR A 115 10.41 -3.98 -11.35
N HIS A 116 10.38 -4.17 -10.02
CA HIS A 116 10.68 -5.45 -9.36
C HIS A 116 9.54 -6.01 -8.52
N ARG A 117 8.72 -5.15 -7.90
CA ARG A 117 7.72 -5.57 -6.91
C ARG A 117 6.55 -4.59 -6.81
N LEU A 118 5.48 -5.09 -6.22
CA LEU A 118 4.38 -4.29 -5.71
C LEU A 118 4.44 -4.34 -4.19
N ALA A 119 4.37 -3.18 -3.53
CA ALA A 119 4.49 -3.07 -2.08
C ALA A 119 3.48 -2.09 -1.49
N VAL A 120 3.11 -2.35 -0.23
CA VAL A 120 2.48 -1.37 0.66
C VAL A 120 3.53 -0.92 1.65
N VAL A 121 3.76 0.38 1.73
CA VAL A 121 4.79 1.00 2.56
C VAL A 121 4.22 2.08 3.48
N ILE A 122 4.93 2.37 4.56
CA ILE A 122 4.65 3.47 5.50
C ILE A 122 5.95 4.14 5.97
N GLU A 123 5.85 5.31 6.59
CA GLU A 123 6.99 5.88 7.33
C GLU A 123 7.33 4.98 8.54
N THR A 124 8.61 4.66 8.72
CA THR A 124 9.12 3.76 9.78
C THR A 124 8.74 4.24 11.19
N SER A 125 8.62 5.57 11.38
CA SER A 125 8.20 6.19 12.64
C SER A 125 6.77 5.81 13.08
N LEU A 126 5.96 5.27 12.16
CA LEU A 126 4.58 4.87 12.40
C LEU A 126 4.44 3.38 12.73
N LEU A 127 5.53 2.61 12.76
CA LEU A 127 5.50 1.22 13.22
C LEU A 127 5.38 1.13 14.75
N GLY A 128 4.68 0.10 15.21
CA GLY A 128 4.55 -0.25 16.62
C GLY A 128 3.13 -0.13 17.15
N GLU A 129 2.95 -0.58 18.38
CA GLU A 129 1.64 -0.63 19.03
C GLU A 129 1.04 0.78 19.15
N PRO A 130 -0.27 0.96 18.83
CA PRO A 130 -0.97 2.19 19.13
C PRO A 130 -0.73 2.58 20.60
N THR A 131 -0.38 3.85 20.83
CA THR A 131 -0.39 4.35 22.20
C THR A 131 -1.85 4.32 22.66
N PRO A 132 -2.20 3.63 23.77
CA PRO A 132 -3.56 3.68 24.28
C PRO A 132 -3.93 5.14 24.57
N GLU A 133 -5.10 5.56 24.08
CA GLU A 133 -5.67 6.87 24.43
C GLU A 133 -5.81 6.93 25.96
N PRO A 134 -5.41 8.01 26.64
CA PRO A 134 -5.63 8.16 28.07
C PRO A 134 -7.14 8.24 28.33
N GLY A 135 -7.74 7.10 28.67
CA GLY A 135 -9.19 6.95 28.88
C GLY A 135 -9.66 5.50 28.95
N ASP A 136 -8.91 4.56 28.35
CA ASP A 136 -9.15 3.13 28.52
C ASP A 136 -8.36 2.62 29.73
N GLU A 137 -8.89 2.83 30.94
CA GLU A 137 -8.43 2.06 32.10
C GLU A 137 -8.88 0.60 31.94
N PRO A 138 -7.96 -0.38 31.84
CA PRO A 138 -8.36 -1.77 31.94
C PRO A 138 -8.80 -2.04 33.38
N GLU A 139 -10.04 -2.51 33.55
CA GLU A 139 -10.48 -3.08 34.81
C GLU A 139 -9.46 -4.13 35.27
N THR A 140 -8.99 -3.90 36.49
CA THR A 140 -8.00 -4.64 37.25
C THR A 140 -7.94 -6.15 37.00
N GLY A 141 -6.78 -6.64 36.59
CA GLY A 141 -6.44 -8.06 36.59
C GLY A 141 -4.94 -8.31 36.53
N ARG A 142 -4.33 -8.60 37.69
CA ARG A 142 -2.93 -8.97 37.92
C ARG A 142 -2.33 -9.89 36.84
N GLY A 143 -1.15 -9.57 36.32
CA GLY A 143 -0.34 -10.49 35.53
C GLY A 143 1.05 -9.96 35.24
N ILE A 144 2.06 -10.56 35.86
CA ILE A 144 3.49 -10.28 35.72
C ILE A 144 3.98 -10.94 34.40
N LEU A 145 5.06 -10.42 33.80
CA LEU A 145 5.80 -10.91 32.60
C LEU A 145 5.26 -10.37 31.25
N GLY A 146 6.07 -9.87 30.32
CA GLY A 146 7.45 -10.23 30.04
C GLY A 146 8.25 -9.13 29.33
N LYS A 147 9.51 -9.05 29.75
CA LYS A 147 10.59 -8.32 29.12
C LYS A 147 10.90 -8.95 27.76
N ALA A 148 10.86 -8.17 26.67
CA ALA A 148 11.69 -8.37 25.49
C ALA A 148 11.47 -7.22 24.49
N LEU A 149 12.33 -6.20 24.51
CA LEU A 149 12.70 -5.46 23.30
C LEU A 149 13.98 -4.66 23.58
N THR A 150 15.10 -5.37 23.59
CA THR A 150 16.45 -4.79 23.66
C THR A 150 17.09 -4.90 22.28
N LEU A 151 16.83 -3.93 21.40
CA LEU A 151 17.55 -3.78 20.12
C LEU A 151 17.35 -2.37 19.51
N ALA A 152 17.52 -1.31 20.30
CA ALA A 152 17.45 0.07 19.80
C ALA A 152 18.45 1.05 20.46
N LYS A 153 19.56 0.56 21.04
CA LYS A 153 20.51 1.42 21.77
C LYS A 153 21.96 1.44 21.26
N SER A 154 22.26 0.85 20.10
CA SER A 154 23.65 0.76 19.63
C SER A 154 24.09 1.80 18.58
N PHE A 155 23.33 2.89 18.35
CA PHE A 155 23.74 3.94 17.40
C PHE A 155 23.64 5.37 17.95
N ARG A 156 23.94 5.57 19.23
CA ARG A 156 24.20 6.92 19.75
C ARG A 156 25.42 6.93 20.64
N SER A 157 26.58 7.06 20.00
CA SER A 157 27.79 7.62 20.56
C SER A 157 28.67 8.03 19.39
N ASP A 158 28.62 9.29 18.96
CA ASP A 158 29.83 10.12 18.94
C ASP A 158 29.46 11.62 18.85
N GLU A 159 30.25 12.42 19.53
CA GLU A 159 30.06 13.85 19.82
C GLU A 159 30.61 14.76 18.71
N GLY A 160 30.04 15.98 18.63
CA GLY A 160 30.79 17.19 18.31
C GLY A 160 30.81 17.66 16.85
N GLY A 161 30.09 18.75 16.56
CA GLY A 161 30.26 19.52 15.33
C GLY A 161 29.14 20.52 15.06
N ASP A 162 29.38 21.77 15.45
CA ASP A 162 28.57 22.95 15.14
C ASP A 162 28.74 23.30 13.64
N ASP A 163 27.75 23.01 12.79
CA ASP A 163 27.46 23.78 11.55
C ASP A 163 26.26 23.20 10.75
N LYS A 164 25.46 24.14 10.22
CA LYS A 164 24.69 24.08 8.96
C LYS A 164 23.38 23.28 8.87
N ALA A 165 22.37 24.05 8.46
CA ALA A 165 21.24 23.70 7.59
C ALA A 165 20.55 22.37 7.91
N SER A 166 19.34 22.47 8.46
CA SER A 166 18.40 21.34 8.54
C SER A 166 18.13 20.77 7.14
N ARG A 167 19.00 19.87 6.68
CA ARG A 167 18.65 18.84 5.73
C ARG A 167 17.57 18.05 6.46
N SER A 168 16.32 18.33 6.11
CA SER A 168 15.21 17.48 6.46
C SER A 168 15.55 16.10 5.91
N GLU A 169 16.07 15.25 6.78
CA GLU A 169 16.42 13.87 6.45
C GLU A 169 15.10 13.21 6.02
N ALA A 170 15.05 12.74 4.77
CA ALA A 170 13.82 12.14 4.25
C ALA A 170 13.40 11.01 5.20
N PRO A 171 12.11 10.93 5.60
CA PRO A 171 11.67 9.92 6.54
C PRO A 171 11.95 8.53 5.96
N VAL A 172 12.54 7.68 6.79
CA VAL A 172 12.82 6.28 6.45
C VAL A 172 11.49 5.58 6.18
N VAL A 173 11.42 4.83 5.08
CA VAL A 173 10.22 4.09 4.64
C VAL A 173 10.38 2.61 4.99
N ALA A 174 9.34 2.01 5.57
CA ALA A 174 9.26 0.59 5.89
C ALA A 174 8.25 -0.13 5.00
N THR A 175 8.56 -1.36 4.59
CA THR A 175 7.64 -2.24 3.89
C THR A 175 6.68 -2.91 4.88
N LEU A 176 5.38 -2.73 4.69
CA LEU A 176 4.35 -3.50 5.40
C LEU A 176 4.11 -4.85 4.72
N TRP A 177 4.07 -4.85 3.40
CA TRP A 177 3.87 -6.03 2.57
C TRP A 177 4.43 -5.82 1.19
N GLU A 178 4.90 -6.90 0.56
CA GLU A 178 5.34 -6.87 -0.82
C GLU A 178 5.12 -8.21 -1.51
N THR A 179 5.03 -8.16 -2.83
CA THR A 179 5.06 -9.33 -3.71
C THR A 179 5.95 -9.04 -4.92
N PRO A 180 6.71 -10.03 -5.43
CA PRO A 180 7.45 -9.84 -6.67
C PRO A 180 6.51 -9.58 -7.84
N VAL A 181 6.99 -8.85 -8.84
CA VAL A 181 6.19 -8.46 -10.00
C VAL A 181 5.71 -9.65 -10.84
N ASN A 182 6.42 -10.77 -10.82
CA ASN A 182 6.00 -12.00 -11.51
C ASN A 182 4.76 -12.66 -10.87
N ALA A 183 4.32 -12.21 -9.70
CA ALA A 183 3.05 -12.60 -9.09
C ALA A 183 1.85 -11.81 -9.67
N ILE A 184 2.12 -10.81 -10.52
CA ILE A 184 1.11 -9.98 -11.20
C ILE A 184 0.95 -10.51 -12.62
N ARG A 185 -0.28 -10.85 -12.99
CA ARG A 185 -0.64 -11.27 -14.34
C ARG A 185 -0.74 -10.08 -15.29
N GLY A 186 -1.26 -8.96 -14.81
CA GLY A 186 -1.37 -7.75 -15.63
C GLY A 186 -2.12 -6.62 -14.96
N PHE A 187 -2.18 -5.51 -15.69
CA PHE A 187 -2.91 -4.31 -15.32
C PHE A 187 -3.90 -3.98 -16.43
N ARG A 188 -5.10 -3.54 -16.09
CA ARG A 188 -6.11 -3.15 -17.10
C ARG A 188 -7.02 -2.04 -16.61
N PRO A 189 -7.58 -1.24 -17.53
CA PRO A 189 -8.62 -0.30 -17.18
C PRO A 189 -9.94 -1.03 -16.91
N LEU A 190 -10.76 -0.45 -16.03
CA LEU A 190 -12.13 -0.86 -15.79
C LEU A 190 -12.99 0.36 -15.50
N ASP A 191 -13.98 0.60 -16.35
CA ASP A 191 -14.98 1.63 -16.12
C ASP A 191 -16.08 1.07 -15.23
N LYS A 192 -16.48 1.86 -14.23
CA LYS A 192 -17.57 1.53 -13.31
C LYS A 192 -18.54 2.69 -13.13
N GLY A 193 -19.68 2.37 -12.54
CA GLY A 193 -20.72 3.32 -12.21
C GLY A 193 -21.74 3.43 -13.33
N ARG A 194 -22.87 4.06 -13.00
CA ARG A 194 -24.05 4.12 -13.87
C ARG A 194 -24.43 5.54 -14.27
N SER A 195 -23.58 6.51 -13.93
CA SER A 195 -23.71 7.89 -14.36
C SER A 195 -23.15 8.09 -15.78
N VAL A 196 -23.53 9.21 -16.41
CA VAL A 196 -23.03 9.61 -17.74
C VAL A 196 -21.51 9.74 -17.75
N SER A 197 -20.92 10.16 -16.63
CA SER A 197 -19.48 10.07 -16.38
C SER A 197 -19.17 8.78 -15.64
N VAL A 198 -18.43 7.86 -16.25
CA VAL A 198 -17.92 6.65 -15.57
C VAL A 198 -16.84 7.02 -14.56
N VAL A 199 -16.68 6.18 -13.54
CA VAL A 199 -15.55 6.25 -12.60
C VAL A 199 -14.50 5.25 -13.08
N GLU A 200 -13.30 5.74 -13.41
CA GLU A 200 -12.22 4.90 -13.91
C GLU A 200 -11.48 4.19 -12.77
N TYR A 201 -11.30 2.87 -12.91
CA TYR A 201 -10.54 2.03 -11.98
C TYR A 201 -9.35 1.38 -12.70
N LEU A 202 -8.20 1.34 -12.04
CA LEU A 202 -7.11 0.46 -12.41
C LEU A 202 -7.32 -0.89 -11.74
N VAL A 203 -7.15 -1.96 -12.51
CA VAL A 203 -7.22 -3.32 -11.99
C VAL A 203 -5.84 -3.97 -12.02
N ILE A 204 -5.48 -4.62 -10.91
CA ILE A 204 -4.33 -5.53 -10.80
C ILE A 204 -4.88 -6.96 -10.77
N ASP A 205 -4.60 -7.72 -11.82
CA ASP A 205 -4.91 -9.16 -11.85
C ASP A 205 -3.69 -9.93 -11.32
N PHE A 206 -3.85 -10.71 -10.26
CA PHE A 206 -2.78 -11.54 -9.70
C PHE A 206 -2.76 -12.95 -10.31
N VAL A 207 -1.60 -13.62 -10.24
CA VAL A 207 -1.42 -14.99 -10.76
C VAL A 207 -2.30 -16.01 -10.02
N ASP A 208 -2.56 -15.79 -8.73
CA ASP A 208 -3.45 -16.63 -7.89
C ASP A 208 -4.95 -16.44 -8.19
N GLY A 209 -5.29 -15.61 -9.19
CA GLY A 209 -6.66 -15.33 -9.60
C GLY A 209 -7.39 -14.31 -8.74
N SER A 210 -6.75 -13.76 -7.70
CA SER A 210 -7.29 -12.61 -6.98
C SER A 210 -7.10 -11.30 -7.75
N VAL A 211 -7.89 -10.30 -7.39
CA VAL A 211 -7.96 -9.03 -8.11
C VAL A 211 -8.04 -7.87 -7.11
N LEU A 212 -7.29 -6.81 -7.35
CA LEU A 212 -7.52 -5.51 -6.70
C LEU A 212 -7.96 -4.50 -7.75
N GLU A 213 -9.11 -3.87 -7.53
CA GLU A 213 -9.59 -2.75 -8.33
C GLU A 213 -9.50 -1.49 -7.47
N PHE A 214 -8.92 -0.40 -7.97
CA PHE A 214 -8.90 0.86 -7.24
C PHE A 214 -9.06 2.08 -8.14
N ALA A 215 -9.67 3.13 -7.57
CA ALA A 215 -9.87 4.39 -8.25
C ALA A 215 -8.52 5.02 -8.58
N ALA A 216 -8.32 5.36 -9.86
CA ALA A 216 -7.11 6.01 -10.32
C ALA A 216 -7.47 7.08 -11.37
N PRO A 217 -6.96 8.30 -11.21
CA PRO A 217 -7.11 9.30 -12.26
C PRO A 217 -6.23 8.91 -13.45
N HIS A 218 -6.77 8.96 -14.67
CA HIS A 218 -6.01 8.73 -15.90
C HIS A 218 -5.58 7.27 -16.15
N VAL A 219 -6.46 6.31 -15.91
CA VAL A 219 -6.16 4.86 -15.99
C VAL A 219 -5.57 4.45 -17.34
N SER A 220 -6.05 5.05 -18.44
CA SER A 220 -5.50 4.78 -19.78
C SER A 220 -4.03 5.20 -19.91
N GLN A 221 -3.61 6.28 -19.24
CA GLN A 221 -2.22 6.75 -19.27
C GLN A 221 -1.35 5.91 -18.34
N ASP A 222 -1.87 5.55 -17.15
CA ASP A 222 -1.18 4.68 -16.20
C ASP A 222 -0.87 3.32 -16.83
N THR A 223 -1.87 2.67 -17.44
CA THR A 223 -1.71 1.35 -18.08
C THR A 223 -0.69 1.39 -19.21
N GLN A 224 -0.76 2.39 -20.10
CA GLN A 224 0.25 2.58 -21.15
C GLN A 224 1.66 2.82 -20.59
N HIS A 225 1.78 3.55 -19.48
CA HIS A 225 3.07 3.78 -18.83
C HIS A 225 3.63 2.49 -18.23
N ILE A 226 2.79 1.74 -17.52
CA ILE A 226 3.12 0.44 -16.93
C ILE A 226 3.60 -0.54 -18.01
N ASP A 227 2.86 -0.67 -19.11
CA ASP A 227 3.21 -1.57 -20.21
C ASP A 227 4.57 -1.20 -20.82
N LYS A 228 4.82 0.09 -21.06
CA LYS A 228 6.11 0.57 -21.57
C LYS A 228 7.26 0.24 -20.62
N CYS A 229 7.05 0.35 -19.31
CA CYS A 229 8.06 0.02 -18.31
C CYS A 229 8.37 -1.48 -18.30
N PHE A 230 7.35 -2.35 -18.38
CA PHE A 230 7.57 -3.81 -18.39
C PHE A 230 8.09 -4.34 -19.74
N GLN A 231 7.70 -3.76 -20.87
CA GLN A 231 8.28 -4.11 -22.17
C GLN A 231 9.78 -3.83 -22.23
N ARG A 232 10.25 -2.73 -21.62
CA ARG A 232 11.68 -2.40 -21.55
C ARG A 232 12.48 -3.40 -20.72
N LEU A 233 11.85 -4.06 -19.75
CA LEU A 233 12.51 -5.10 -18.94
C LEU A 233 12.60 -6.45 -19.67
N SER A 234 11.65 -6.73 -20.56
CA SER A 234 11.61 -7.97 -21.35
C SER A 234 12.52 -7.94 -22.57
N SER A 235 12.97 -6.77 -23.03
CA SER A 235 14.00 -6.67 -24.06
C SER A 235 15.38 -6.83 -23.41
N PRO A 236 16.14 -7.92 -23.69
CA PRO A 236 17.55 -7.92 -23.37
C PRO A 236 18.19 -6.77 -24.13
N ASP A 237 18.97 -5.94 -23.44
CA ASP A 237 19.83 -4.96 -24.09
C ASP A 237 20.75 -5.74 -25.06
N PRO A 238 20.62 -5.56 -26.38
CA PRO A 238 21.45 -6.29 -27.35
C PRO A 238 22.93 -5.91 -27.25
N THR A 239 23.26 -4.88 -26.47
CA THR A 239 24.63 -4.41 -26.21
C THR A 239 25.16 -4.80 -24.82
N ALA A 240 24.34 -5.44 -23.97
CA ALA A 240 24.80 -5.90 -22.66
C ALA A 240 25.83 -7.03 -22.83
N PRO A 241 27.04 -6.90 -22.24
CA PRO A 241 28.02 -7.98 -22.28
C PRO A 241 27.47 -9.22 -21.56
N PRO A 242 27.75 -10.44 -22.07
CA PRO A 242 27.27 -11.66 -21.46
C PRO A 242 27.73 -11.75 -20.00
N ILE A 243 26.77 -12.03 -19.10
CA ILE A 243 27.06 -12.29 -17.69
C ILE A 243 27.95 -13.52 -17.62
N GLN A 244 29.22 -13.33 -17.28
CA GLN A 244 30.13 -14.45 -17.06
C GLN A 244 29.76 -15.13 -15.73
N PRO A 245 29.56 -16.46 -15.72
CA PRO A 245 29.38 -17.19 -14.47
C PRO A 245 30.65 -17.07 -13.62
N ARG A 246 30.47 -16.80 -12.32
CA ARG A 246 31.52 -16.94 -11.31
C ARG A 246 31.79 -18.41 -10.99
#